data_AF-A0A7J4JRJ8-F1
#
_entry.id   AF-A0A7J4JRJ8-F1
#
_cell.length_a   1.000
_cell.length_b   1.000
_cell.length_c   1.000
_cell.angle_alpha   90.00
_cell.angle_beta   90.00
_cell.angle_gamma   90.00
#
_symmetry.space_group_name_H-M   'P 1'
#
loop_
_entity.id
_entity.type
_entity.pdbx_description
1 polymer ?
#
loop_
_entity_poly.entity_id
_entity_poly.type
_entity_poly.pdbx_seq_one_letter_code
_entity_poly.pdbx_strand_id
1 'polypeptide(L)'
;MISKEELTKISRDCGYPIDVIEKDYALTWALKAIYSRPKLFKYLIFKGGTCLSKVYIENYRLSEDLDFSAYSEGKMGLEEIRRELEEALKAANQEGAPNLTLTDWHESENHDYITCQVRYSGPRSNGRIKLDLSFNEHVIYNAKEELSNEKKYSDLTPFKIHCYALVEILLEKARSTMQRAKSRDYYDLWQIMRHPQLLKEYKDEHGLQKIRNTLKEKCGLSSIKRLRSGQPAIEYAPERVFDEKQLEEVSAYWTEGMGALVRRGQLPKFSEVTKELKEKFWLEAELAEFSKALGAGHLRGIERAKALPLLERAVTITCEKLKSAEASEVVKALRALSSLVGLVRIAEQKEPLLNQLNKLTEDPDNEVSKLARKRLEEITAGKRV
;
A
#
# COMPACT_ATOMS: atom_id res chain seq x y z
N MET A 1 -20.68 21.34 17.29
CA MET A 1 -20.20 21.60 15.93
C MET A 1 -19.27 22.79 15.96
N ILE A 2 -18.08 22.66 15.37
CA ILE A 2 -17.12 23.77 15.20
C ILE A 2 -17.68 24.89 14.33
N SER A 3 -17.16 26.10 14.52
CA SER A 3 -17.55 27.27 13.73
C SER A 3 -16.90 27.30 12.35
N LYS A 4 -17.44 28.10 11.44
CA LYS A 4 -16.83 28.38 10.14
C LYS A 4 -15.46 29.06 10.29
N GLU A 5 -15.32 29.92 11.29
CA GLU A 5 -14.08 30.63 11.61
C GLU A 5 -12.99 29.65 12.05
N GLU A 6 -13.33 28.71 12.93
CA GLU A 6 -12.43 27.62 13.35
C GLU A 6 -12.04 26.73 12.18
N LEU A 7 -13.00 26.30 11.36
CA LEU A 7 -12.74 25.51 10.17
C LEU A 7 -11.78 26.22 9.20
N THR A 8 -11.96 27.53 9.03
CA THR A 8 -11.08 28.36 8.19
C THR A 8 -9.68 28.45 8.79
N LYS A 9 -9.56 28.56 10.12
CA LYS A 9 -8.26 28.54 10.81
C LYS A 9 -7.55 27.19 10.61
N ILE A 10 -8.23 26.08 10.85
CA ILE A 10 -7.69 24.71 10.65
C ILE A 10 -7.22 24.53 9.20
N SER A 11 -8.02 24.95 8.22
CA SER A 11 -7.64 24.88 6.80
C SER A 11 -6.33 25.62 6.49
N ARG A 12 -6.14 26.83 7.05
CA ARG A 12 -4.89 27.59 6.90
C ARG A 12 -3.72 26.90 7.57
N ASP A 13 -3.90 26.45 8.81
CA ASP A 13 -2.82 25.85 9.62
C ASP A 13 -2.35 24.51 9.02
N CYS A 14 -3.29 23.67 8.61
CA CYS A 14 -3.01 22.37 8.01
C CYS A 14 -2.65 22.46 6.51
N GLY A 15 -2.94 23.58 5.83
CA GLY A 15 -2.60 23.81 4.44
C GLY A 15 -3.43 23.01 3.43
N TYR A 16 -4.68 22.68 3.77
CA TYR A 16 -5.63 21.97 2.91
C TYR A 16 -6.79 22.89 2.51
N PRO A 17 -7.42 22.69 1.34
CA PRO A 17 -8.63 23.41 0.97
C PRO A 17 -9.75 23.26 2.02
N ILE A 18 -10.48 24.34 2.27
CA ILE A 18 -11.48 24.39 3.36
C ILE A 18 -12.62 23.38 3.16
N ASP A 19 -13.00 23.11 1.92
CA ASP A 19 -13.98 22.11 1.52
C ASP A 19 -13.52 20.68 1.85
N VAL A 20 -12.24 20.38 1.63
CA VAL A 20 -11.67 19.07 1.97
C VAL A 20 -11.58 18.90 3.49
N ILE A 21 -11.24 19.96 4.23
CA ILE A 21 -11.23 19.95 5.70
C ILE A 21 -12.65 19.81 6.28
N GLU A 22 -13.63 20.49 5.70
CA GLU A 22 -15.03 20.34 6.11
C GLU A 22 -15.53 18.91 5.95
N LYS A 23 -15.17 18.27 4.84
CA LYS A 23 -15.50 16.88 4.60
C LYS A 23 -14.75 15.93 5.53
N ASP A 24 -13.45 16.17 5.79
CA ASP A 24 -12.68 15.41 6.79
C ASP A 24 -13.30 15.51 8.19
N TYR A 25 -13.81 16.69 8.56
CA TYR A 25 -14.52 16.92 9.81
C TYR A 25 -15.81 16.08 9.90
N ALA A 26 -16.70 16.20 8.90
CA ALA A 26 -17.93 15.42 8.86
C ALA A 26 -17.68 13.90 8.82
N LEU A 27 -16.65 13.48 8.07
CA LEU A 27 -16.21 12.09 7.98
C LEU A 27 -15.74 11.57 9.34
N THR A 28 -15.01 12.38 10.10
CA THR A 28 -14.50 11.99 11.42
C THR A 28 -15.63 11.83 12.42
N TRP A 29 -16.64 12.72 12.38
CA TRP A 29 -17.87 12.58 13.16
C TRP A 29 -18.64 11.32 12.78
N ALA A 30 -18.81 11.04 11.48
CA ALA A 30 -19.48 9.81 11.03
C ALA A 30 -18.73 8.56 11.51
N LEU A 31 -17.39 8.55 11.42
CA LEU A 31 -16.57 7.44 11.90
C LEU A 31 -16.68 7.25 13.42
N LYS A 32 -16.64 8.34 14.21
CA LYS A 32 -16.88 8.30 15.67
C LYS A 32 -18.27 7.75 15.97
N ALA A 33 -19.29 8.19 15.25
CA ALA A 33 -20.66 7.74 15.42
C ALA A 33 -20.77 6.22 15.23
N ILE A 34 -20.25 5.70 14.12
CA ILE A 34 -20.22 4.27 13.79
C ILE A 34 -19.54 3.49 14.93
N TYR A 35 -18.35 3.91 15.36
CA TYR A 35 -17.60 3.22 16.40
C TYR A 35 -18.10 3.43 17.83
N SER A 36 -19.04 4.35 18.04
CA SER A 36 -19.74 4.51 19.33
C SER A 36 -20.82 3.43 19.54
N ARG A 37 -21.21 2.69 18.49
CA ARG A 37 -22.11 1.53 18.60
C ARG A 37 -21.31 0.25 18.86
N PRO A 38 -21.51 -0.46 20.00
CA PRO A 38 -20.74 -1.65 20.32
C PRO A 38 -20.83 -2.77 19.26
N LYS A 39 -22.00 -2.93 18.65
CA LYS A 39 -22.22 -3.94 17.59
C LYS A 39 -21.43 -3.61 16.33
N LEU A 40 -21.49 -2.36 15.86
CA LEU A 40 -20.71 -1.93 14.69
C LEU A 40 -19.22 -1.94 14.99
N PHE A 41 -18.81 -1.56 16.21
CA PHE A 41 -17.41 -1.62 16.62
C PHE A 41 -16.83 -3.02 16.49
N LYS A 42 -17.55 -4.04 16.99
CA LYS A 42 -17.11 -5.42 16.88
C LYS A 42 -17.18 -5.95 15.45
N TYR A 43 -18.16 -5.51 14.67
CA TYR A 43 -18.48 -6.12 13.38
C TYR A 43 -17.77 -5.47 12.18
N LEU A 44 -17.55 -4.15 12.19
CA LEU A 44 -16.97 -3.41 11.08
C LEU A 44 -15.50 -3.10 11.35
N ILE A 45 -14.63 -3.60 10.48
CA ILE A 45 -13.20 -3.34 10.53
C ILE A 45 -12.86 -2.26 9.50
N PHE A 46 -12.39 -1.11 9.98
CA PHE A 46 -12.02 0.03 9.14
C PHE A 46 -10.74 -0.24 8.34
N LYS A 47 -10.74 0.20 7.07
CA LYS A 47 -9.62 -0.01 6.15
C LYS A 47 -9.40 1.16 5.19
N GLY A 48 -8.52 0.95 4.21
CA GLY A 48 -8.30 1.90 3.12
C GLY A 48 -7.46 3.12 3.50
N GLY A 49 -7.53 4.16 2.66
CA GLY A 49 -6.69 5.36 2.80
C GLY A 49 -7.09 6.24 3.99
N THR A 50 -8.36 6.23 4.35
CA THR A 50 -8.87 7.01 5.48
C THR A 50 -8.43 6.39 6.80
N CYS A 51 -8.34 5.05 6.89
CA CYS A 51 -7.73 4.37 8.03
C CYS A 51 -6.26 4.76 8.21
N LEU A 52 -5.48 4.87 7.13
CA LEU A 52 -4.10 5.36 7.22
C LEU A 52 -4.05 6.77 7.81
N SER A 53 -4.90 7.67 7.33
CA SER A 53 -4.95 9.06 7.83
C SER A 53 -5.37 9.18 9.29
N LYS A 54 -6.32 8.35 9.75
CA LYS A 54 -6.97 8.49 11.06
C LYS A 54 -6.32 7.67 12.17
N VAL A 55 -5.46 6.71 11.81
CA VAL A 55 -4.86 5.78 12.77
C VAL A 55 -3.34 5.80 12.70
N TYR A 56 -2.79 5.61 11.50
CA TYR A 56 -1.37 5.24 11.38
C TYR A 56 -0.44 6.41 11.06
N ILE A 57 -0.85 7.36 10.23
CA ILE A 57 0.07 8.36 9.66
C ILE A 57 -0.44 9.77 9.94
N GLU A 58 0.28 10.50 10.78
CA GLU A 58 0.06 11.93 10.97
C GLU A 58 0.52 12.71 9.73
N ASN A 59 -0.15 13.84 9.43
CA ASN A 59 0.11 14.65 8.22
C ASN A 59 0.03 13.85 6.91
N TYR A 60 -0.79 12.81 6.89
CA TYR A 60 -1.09 12.04 5.69
C TYR A 60 -1.95 12.82 4.70
N ARG A 61 -2.08 12.30 3.47
CA ARG A 61 -3.06 12.84 2.53
C ARG A 61 -4.47 12.68 3.08
N LEU A 62 -5.35 13.61 2.76
CA LEU A 62 -6.76 13.45 3.06
C LEU A 62 -7.40 12.38 2.17
N SER A 63 -8.45 11.78 2.70
CA SER A 63 -9.24 10.74 2.06
C SER A 63 -10.70 10.98 2.40
N GLU A 64 -11.57 10.70 1.45
CA GLU A 64 -12.93 11.24 1.43
C GLU A 64 -14.02 10.19 1.61
N ASP A 65 -13.61 8.91 1.65
CA ASP A 65 -14.48 7.74 1.69
C ASP A 65 -14.26 6.96 3.00
N LEU A 66 -15.25 6.20 3.43
CA LEU A 66 -15.16 5.26 4.55
C LEU A 66 -15.29 3.83 4.05
N ASP A 67 -14.20 3.07 4.11
CA ASP A 67 -14.15 1.68 3.68
C ASP A 67 -14.11 0.74 4.89
N PHE A 68 -14.98 -0.26 4.92
CA PHE A 68 -14.99 -1.30 5.95
C PHE A 68 -15.03 -2.70 5.35
N SER A 69 -14.49 -3.64 6.11
CA SER A 69 -14.81 -5.06 5.94
C SER A 69 -15.55 -5.60 7.14
N ALA A 70 -16.54 -6.44 6.89
CA ALA A 70 -17.27 -7.10 7.96
C ALA A 70 -16.46 -8.28 8.54
N TYR A 71 -16.47 -8.42 9.86
CA TYR A 71 -15.77 -9.47 10.57
C TYR A 71 -16.62 -10.75 10.61
N SER A 72 -16.04 -11.87 10.18
CA SER A 72 -16.78 -13.11 9.89
C SER A 72 -17.42 -13.81 11.09
N GLU A 73 -17.00 -13.51 12.33
CA GLU A 73 -17.50 -14.19 13.54
C GLU A 73 -18.75 -13.54 14.15
N GLY A 74 -19.13 -12.34 13.72
CA GLY A 74 -20.43 -11.75 14.02
C GLY A 74 -21.35 -11.96 12.83
N LYS A 75 -22.54 -12.56 13.00
CA LYS A 75 -23.55 -12.49 11.93
C LYS A 75 -24.47 -11.30 12.25
N MET A 76 -24.40 -10.26 11.42
CA MET A 76 -25.35 -9.15 11.45
C MET A 76 -26.12 -9.17 10.13
N GLY A 77 -27.44 -9.11 10.20
CA GLY A 77 -28.27 -9.00 9.00
C GLY A 77 -28.12 -7.62 8.36
N LEU A 78 -28.32 -7.50 7.05
CA LEU A 78 -28.15 -6.22 6.34
C LEU A 78 -29.06 -5.10 6.88
N GLU A 79 -30.32 -5.44 7.16
CA GLU A 79 -31.28 -4.53 7.82
C GLU A 79 -30.82 -4.11 9.22
N GLU A 80 -30.16 -5.01 9.97
CA GLU A 80 -29.60 -4.66 11.27
C GLU A 80 -28.42 -3.70 11.12
N ILE A 81 -27.52 -3.93 10.15
CA ILE A 81 -26.41 -3.01 9.86
C ILE A 81 -26.96 -1.62 9.55
N ARG A 82 -27.95 -1.55 8.65
CA ARG A 82 -28.59 -0.29 8.28
C ARG A 82 -29.17 0.43 9.49
N ARG A 83 -29.97 -0.27 10.30
CA ARG A 83 -30.57 0.30 11.52
C ARG A 83 -29.51 0.81 12.49
N GLU A 84 -28.46 0.03 12.76
CA GLU A 84 -27.39 0.43 13.67
C GLU A 84 -26.61 1.65 13.15
N LEU A 85 -26.40 1.76 11.82
CA LEU A 85 -25.82 2.94 11.20
C LEU A 85 -26.73 4.18 11.34
N GLU A 86 -28.02 4.05 11.04
CA GLU A 86 -28.99 5.15 11.19
C GLU A 86 -29.08 5.63 12.65
N GLU A 87 -29.11 4.70 13.61
CA GLU A 87 -29.09 5.02 15.04
C GLU A 87 -27.78 5.69 15.47
N ALA A 88 -26.63 5.23 14.95
CA ALA A 88 -25.34 5.84 15.21
C ALA A 88 -25.30 7.31 14.80
N LEU A 89 -25.72 7.61 13.56
CA LEU A 89 -25.74 8.97 13.03
C LEU A 89 -26.73 9.86 13.78
N LYS A 90 -27.91 9.32 14.14
CA LYS A 90 -28.90 10.03 14.95
C LYS A 90 -28.35 10.42 16.32
N ALA A 91 -27.63 9.51 17.00
CA ALA A 91 -27.01 9.79 18.28
C ALA A 91 -25.94 10.89 18.16
N ALA A 92 -25.08 10.83 17.13
CA ALA A 92 -24.08 11.86 16.89
C ALA A 92 -24.69 13.24 16.62
N ASN A 93 -25.82 13.31 15.90
CA ASN A 93 -26.55 14.57 15.69
C ASN A 93 -27.03 15.18 17.02
N GLN A 94 -27.42 14.34 17.99
CA GLN A 94 -27.83 14.78 19.34
C GLN A 94 -26.64 15.26 20.18
N GLU A 95 -25.44 14.75 19.92
CA GLU A 95 -24.18 15.20 20.54
C GLU A 95 -23.63 16.50 19.92
N GLY A 96 -24.27 17.04 18.89
CA GLY A 96 -23.86 18.28 18.24
C GLY A 96 -22.88 18.10 17.07
N ALA A 97 -22.84 16.91 16.46
CA ALA A 97 -22.21 16.70 15.16
C ALA A 97 -22.85 17.60 14.07
N PRO A 98 -22.21 17.76 12.89
CA PRO A 98 -22.93 18.13 11.67
C PRO A 98 -24.17 17.25 11.48
N ASN A 99 -25.23 17.73 10.83
CA ASN A 99 -26.38 16.88 10.58
C ASN A 99 -25.97 15.76 9.61
N LEU A 100 -25.90 14.52 10.09
CA LEU A 100 -25.57 13.32 9.34
C LEU A 100 -26.82 12.49 9.05
N THR A 101 -27.00 12.04 7.81
CA THR A 101 -28.10 11.16 7.40
C THR A 101 -27.62 10.10 6.42
N LEU A 102 -28.05 8.86 6.60
CA LEU A 102 -27.77 7.75 5.70
C LEU A 102 -28.66 7.83 4.45
N THR A 103 -28.07 7.77 3.26
CA THR A 103 -28.77 7.84 1.96
C THR A 103 -28.16 6.87 0.95
N ASP A 104 -28.82 6.72 -0.20
CA ASP A 104 -28.28 6.04 -1.38
C ASP A 104 -27.81 4.59 -1.09
N TRP A 105 -28.62 3.83 -0.35
CA TRP A 105 -28.31 2.46 0.05
C TRP A 105 -28.45 1.48 -1.12
N HIS A 106 -27.36 0.84 -1.48
CA HIS A 106 -27.31 -0.16 -2.55
C HIS A 106 -26.59 -1.43 -2.09
N GLU A 107 -27.25 -2.56 -2.30
CA GLU A 107 -26.73 -3.89 -2.01
C GLU A 107 -26.37 -4.60 -3.31
N SER A 108 -25.24 -5.29 -3.34
CA SER A 108 -24.88 -6.18 -4.44
C SER A 108 -25.84 -7.37 -4.49
N GLU A 109 -26.13 -7.91 -5.69
CA GLU A 109 -27.04 -9.07 -5.87
C GLU A 109 -26.63 -10.31 -5.05
N ASN A 110 -25.33 -10.53 -4.87
CA ASN A 110 -24.76 -11.62 -4.08
C ASN A 110 -24.59 -11.29 -2.58
N HIS A 111 -25.08 -10.12 -2.14
CA HIS A 111 -25.05 -9.63 -0.77
C HIS A 111 -23.65 -9.62 -0.14
N ASP A 112 -22.59 -9.50 -0.95
CA ASP A 112 -21.21 -9.47 -0.47
C ASP A 112 -20.63 -8.05 -0.36
N TYR A 113 -21.41 -7.05 -0.78
CA TYR A 113 -21.04 -5.65 -0.77
C TYR A 113 -22.25 -4.73 -0.58
N ILE A 114 -22.08 -3.69 0.23
CA ILE A 114 -22.99 -2.56 0.32
C ILE A 114 -22.22 -1.28 0.00
N THR A 115 -22.82 -0.41 -0.79
CA THR A 115 -22.39 0.99 -0.91
C THR A 115 -23.55 1.90 -0.52
N CYS A 116 -23.26 2.88 0.33
CA CYS A 116 -24.21 3.91 0.72
C CYS A 116 -23.49 5.24 0.92
N GLN A 117 -24.25 6.29 1.25
CA GLN A 117 -23.71 7.62 1.47
C GLN A 117 -24.14 8.15 2.83
N VAL A 118 -23.25 8.86 3.50
CA VAL A 118 -23.60 9.73 4.61
C VAL A 118 -23.66 11.15 4.06
N ARG A 119 -24.88 11.68 3.93
CA ARG A 119 -25.09 13.10 3.65
C ARG A 119 -24.80 13.89 4.92
N TYR A 120 -24.07 14.99 4.78
CA TYR A 120 -23.82 15.90 5.88
C TYR A 120 -24.23 17.34 5.53
N SER A 121 -24.68 18.07 6.56
CA SER A 121 -24.80 19.53 6.53
C SER A 121 -23.81 20.14 7.52
N GLY A 122 -22.69 20.63 7.00
CA GLY A 122 -21.57 21.16 7.78
C GLY A 122 -21.70 22.65 8.09
N PRO A 123 -20.69 23.25 8.77
CA PRO A 123 -20.69 24.67 9.14
C PRO A 123 -20.78 25.64 7.96
N ARG A 124 -20.38 25.24 6.75
CA ARG A 124 -20.32 26.08 5.56
C ARG A 124 -21.05 25.47 4.37
N SER A 125 -21.01 24.15 4.20
CA SER A 125 -21.56 23.48 3.02
C SER A 125 -22.15 22.11 3.34
N ASN A 126 -22.97 21.64 2.41
CA ASN A 126 -23.49 20.28 2.42
C ASN A 126 -22.63 19.40 1.53
N GLY A 127 -22.49 18.13 1.89
CA GLY A 127 -21.75 17.18 1.09
C GLY A 127 -22.16 15.75 1.37
N ARG A 128 -21.40 14.83 0.80
CA ARG A 128 -21.63 13.39 0.95
C ARG A 128 -20.31 12.67 1.16
N ILE A 129 -20.34 11.66 2.01
CA ILE A 129 -19.23 10.75 2.30
C ILE A 129 -19.66 9.39 1.81
N LYS A 130 -18.86 8.77 0.94
CA LYS A 130 -19.13 7.41 0.49
C LYS A 130 -18.81 6.44 1.62
N LEU A 131 -19.67 5.46 1.83
CA LEU A 131 -19.46 4.39 2.79
C LEU A 131 -19.58 3.05 2.05
N ASP A 132 -18.50 2.29 2.07
CA ASP A 132 -18.40 0.99 1.39
C ASP A 132 -18.17 -0.11 2.43
N LEU A 133 -19.02 -1.14 2.40
CA LEU A 133 -18.96 -2.31 3.28
C LEU A 133 -18.73 -3.56 2.43
N SER A 134 -17.64 -4.27 2.69
CA SER A 134 -17.35 -5.56 2.03
C SER A 134 -17.50 -6.71 3.02
N PHE A 135 -18.36 -7.68 2.70
CA PHE A 135 -18.72 -8.83 3.56
C PHE A 135 -17.96 -10.11 3.22
N ASN A 136 -17.17 -10.08 2.15
CA ASN A 136 -16.44 -11.22 1.63
C ASN A 136 -14.97 -10.86 1.42
N GLU A 137 -14.38 -10.03 2.26
CA GLU A 137 -12.93 -9.78 2.23
C GLU A 137 -12.21 -10.85 3.06
N HIS A 138 -11.07 -11.34 2.57
CA HIS A 138 -10.20 -12.20 3.36
C HIS A 138 -9.17 -11.35 4.09
N VAL A 139 -9.44 -11.10 5.38
CA VAL A 139 -8.52 -10.43 6.29
C VAL A 139 -7.54 -11.47 6.82
N ILE A 140 -6.24 -11.30 6.56
CA ILE A 140 -5.23 -12.29 6.91
C ILE A 140 -4.60 -11.99 8.26
N TYR A 141 -4.33 -10.70 8.52
CA TYR A 141 -3.82 -10.24 9.80
C TYR A 141 -4.95 -9.84 10.74
N ASN A 142 -4.83 -10.23 12.01
CA ASN A 142 -5.80 -9.84 13.04
C ASN A 142 -6.01 -8.33 13.06
N ALA A 143 -7.28 -7.93 13.11
CA ALA A 143 -7.66 -6.54 13.28
C ALA A 143 -7.11 -5.98 14.60
N LYS A 144 -6.96 -4.65 14.63
CA LYS A 144 -6.39 -3.88 15.72
C LYS A 144 -7.45 -2.95 16.31
N GLU A 145 -7.39 -2.77 17.62
CA GLU A 145 -8.11 -1.70 18.29
C GLU A 145 -7.11 -0.59 18.59
N GLU A 146 -7.25 0.54 17.88
CA GLU A 146 -6.34 1.68 17.99
C GLU A 146 -7.12 2.92 18.42
N LEU A 147 -6.43 3.90 18.99
CA LEU A 147 -7.02 5.21 19.25
C LEU A 147 -6.84 6.09 18.00
N SER A 148 -7.89 6.80 17.57
CA SER A 148 -7.79 7.74 16.47
C SER A 148 -6.75 8.82 16.77
N ASN A 149 -5.97 9.24 15.77
CA ASN A 149 -4.99 10.34 15.89
C ASN A 149 -5.62 11.75 15.84
N GLU A 150 -6.93 11.86 16.13
CA GLU A 150 -7.69 13.10 16.02
C GLU A 150 -7.25 14.14 17.05
N LYS A 151 -6.81 15.31 16.56
CA LYS A 151 -6.29 16.44 17.36
C LYS A 151 -6.66 17.79 16.74
N LYS A 152 -7.35 17.80 15.59
CA LYS A 152 -7.60 18.97 14.75
C LYS A 152 -8.86 19.71 15.17
N TYR A 153 -9.93 18.98 15.52
CA TYR A 153 -11.25 19.55 15.76
C TYR A 153 -11.54 19.67 17.26
N SER A 154 -11.88 20.88 17.73
CA SER A 154 -12.04 21.14 19.17
C SER A 154 -13.20 20.39 19.84
N ASP A 155 -14.22 19.99 19.07
CA ASP A 155 -15.40 19.28 19.56
C ASP A 155 -15.34 17.75 19.34
N LEU A 156 -14.20 17.24 18.87
CA LEU A 156 -13.92 15.81 18.76
C LEU A 156 -12.77 15.41 19.67
N THR A 157 -12.98 14.35 20.44
CA THR A 157 -11.91 13.71 21.21
C THR A 157 -11.48 12.42 20.54
N PRO A 158 -10.23 11.97 20.75
CA PRO A 158 -9.78 10.67 20.28
C PRO A 158 -10.73 9.54 20.73
N PHE A 159 -11.08 8.65 19.80
CA PHE A 159 -11.98 7.53 20.05
C PHE A 159 -11.37 6.22 19.54
N LYS A 160 -11.85 5.09 20.07
CA LYS A 160 -11.36 3.78 19.66
C LYS A 160 -11.87 3.42 18.27
N ILE A 161 -11.00 2.82 17.46
CA ILE A 161 -11.27 2.36 16.11
C ILE A 161 -10.86 0.90 16.02
N HIS A 162 -11.75 0.05 15.50
CA HIS A 162 -11.43 -1.33 15.13
C HIS A 162 -11.03 -1.35 13.65
N CYS A 163 -9.76 -1.59 13.35
CA CYS A 163 -9.20 -1.40 12.00
C CYS A 163 -8.26 -2.51 11.54
N TYR A 164 -7.93 -2.50 10.26
CA TYR A 164 -6.88 -3.34 9.69
C TYR A 164 -5.53 -3.02 10.32
N ALA A 165 -4.72 -4.05 10.58
CA ALA A 165 -3.30 -3.88 10.81
C ALA A 165 -2.65 -3.16 9.62
N LEU A 166 -1.62 -2.34 9.87
CA LEU A 166 -0.94 -1.58 8.82
C LEU A 166 -0.45 -2.46 7.65
N VAL A 167 0.06 -3.66 7.95
CA VAL A 167 0.49 -4.64 6.94
C VAL A 167 -0.67 -5.15 6.07
N GLU A 168 -1.89 -5.30 6.61
CA GLU A 168 -3.06 -5.72 5.82
C GLU A 168 -3.43 -4.63 4.78
N ILE A 169 -3.34 -3.35 5.19
CA ILE A 169 -3.53 -2.22 4.28
C ILE A 169 -2.44 -2.18 3.21
N LEU A 170 -1.17 -2.43 3.58
CA LEU A 170 -0.06 -2.56 2.63
C LEU A 170 -0.37 -3.59 1.55
N LEU A 171 -0.87 -4.77 1.93
CA LEU A 171 -1.19 -5.85 1.00
C LEU A 171 -2.31 -5.44 0.03
N GLU A 172 -3.38 -4.81 0.51
CA GLU A 172 -4.45 -4.32 -0.37
C GLU A 172 -3.97 -3.24 -1.34
N LYS A 173 -3.10 -2.34 -0.88
CA LYS A 173 -2.52 -1.26 -1.70
C LYS A 173 -1.54 -1.80 -2.73
N ALA A 174 -0.70 -2.76 -2.36
CA ALA A 174 0.20 -3.44 -3.28
C ALA A 174 -0.59 -4.15 -4.38
N ARG A 175 -1.61 -4.92 -3.99
CA ARG A 175 -2.53 -5.58 -4.91
C ARG A 175 -3.21 -4.60 -5.86
N SER A 176 -3.73 -3.49 -5.34
CA SER A 176 -4.41 -2.49 -6.16
C SER A 176 -3.44 -1.80 -7.14
N THR A 177 -2.22 -1.48 -6.69
CA THR A 177 -1.21 -0.84 -7.54
C THR A 177 -0.85 -1.71 -8.74
N MET A 178 -0.65 -3.02 -8.52
CA MET A 178 -0.40 -4.00 -9.60
C MET A 178 -1.52 -4.07 -10.67
N GLN A 179 -2.74 -3.64 -10.32
CA GLN A 179 -3.92 -3.78 -11.19
C GLN A 179 -4.29 -2.51 -11.94
N ARG A 180 -4.23 -1.35 -11.28
CA ARG A 180 -4.86 -0.13 -11.77
C ARG A 180 -3.98 1.13 -11.71
N ALA A 181 -2.77 1.03 -11.15
CA ALA A 181 -1.78 2.11 -11.10
C ALA A 181 -2.38 3.52 -10.95
N LYS A 182 -3.01 3.87 -9.82
CA LYS A 182 -3.45 5.26 -9.58
C LYS A 182 -2.46 5.98 -8.67
N SER A 183 -2.34 7.29 -8.83
CA SER A 183 -1.45 8.16 -8.02
C SER A 183 -1.61 7.94 -6.51
N ARG A 184 -2.85 7.81 -6.03
CA ARG A 184 -3.14 7.52 -4.62
C ARG A 184 -2.52 6.22 -4.14
N ASP A 185 -2.48 5.17 -4.95
CA ASP A 185 -1.96 3.88 -4.52
C ASP A 185 -0.43 3.91 -4.40
N TYR A 186 0.27 4.58 -5.31
CA TYR A 186 1.72 4.79 -5.22
C TYR A 186 2.08 5.65 -4.00
N TYR A 187 1.34 6.73 -3.74
CA TYR A 187 1.54 7.56 -2.56
C TYR A 187 1.33 6.76 -1.28
N ASP A 188 0.24 5.99 -1.21
CA ASP A 188 -0.11 5.18 -0.05
C ASP A 188 0.97 4.12 0.23
N LEU A 189 1.38 3.39 -0.82
CA LEU A 189 2.47 2.41 -0.71
C LEU A 189 3.77 3.05 -0.20
N TRP A 190 4.17 4.18 -0.79
CA TRP A 190 5.40 4.86 -0.42
C TRP A 190 5.40 5.31 1.04
N GLN A 191 4.27 5.85 1.52
CA GLN A 191 4.13 6.27 2.92
C GLN A 191 4.13 5.07 3.88
N ILE A 192 3.41 3.99 3.56
CA ILE A 192 3.37 2.79 4.42
C ILE A 192 4.77 2.15 4.53
N MET A 193 5.51 2.07 3.41
CA MET A 193 6.86 1.50 3.38
C MET A 193 7.89 2.32 4.15
N ARG A 194 7.60 3.59 4.47
CA ARG A 194 8.42 4.46 5.32
C ARG A 194 7.98 4.46 6.78
N HIS A 195 6.89 3.76 7.11
CA HIS A 195 6.31 3.82 8.43
C HIS A 195 7.16 3.07 9.47
N PRO A 196 7.55 3.70 10.59
CA PRO A 196 8.45 3.09 11.58
C PRO A 196 7.95 1.76 12.15
N GLN A 197 6.63 1.61 12.33
CA GLN A 197 6.05 0.35 12.81
C GLN A 197 6.28 -0.79 11.82
N LEU A 198 6.04 -0.55 10.52
CA LEU A 198 6.26 -1.57 9.49
C LEU A 198 7.74 -1.91 9.40
N LEU A 199 8.61 -0.89 9.39
CA LEU A 199 10.05 -1.07 9.38
C LEU A 199 10.55 -1.83 10.60
N LYS A 200 9.95 -1.64 11.78
CA LYS A 200 10.32 -2.37 13.00
C LYS A 200 9.85 -3.84 12.96
N GLU A 201 8.63 -4.08 12.51
CA GLU A 201 8.01 -5.41 12.47
C GLU A 201 8.56 -6.30 11.35
N TYR A 202 9.00 -5.70 10.23
CA TYR A 202 9.42 -6.39 9.01
C TYR A 202 10.81 -5.95 8.52
N LYS A 203 11.71 -5.61 9.44
CA LYS A 203 13.08 -5.09 9.15
C LYS A 203 14.00 -6.06 8.40
N ASP A 204 13.74 -7.35 8.52
CA ASP A 204 14.63 -8.40 8.02
C ASP A 204 14.06 -9.14 6.81
N GLU A 205 14.91 -9.92 6.17
CA GLU A 205 14.56 -10.70 4.98
C GLU A 205 13.38 -11.66 5.24
N HIS A 206 13.27 -12.20 6.45
CA HIS A 206 12.19 -13.10 6.83
C HIS A 206 10.84 -12.38 6.87
N GLY A 207 10.79 -11.19 7.47
CA GLY A 207 9.61 -10.34 7.50
C GLY A 207 9.13 -9.96 6.09
N LEU A 208 10.05 -9.52 5.23
CA LEU A 208 9.72 -9.17 3.84
C LEU A 208 9.21 -10.39 3.06
N GLN A 209 9.84 -11.56 3.24
CA GLN A 209 9.38 -12.80 2.61
C GLN A 209 7.97 -13.18 3.05
N LYS A 210 7.65 -12.97 4.34
CA LYS A 210 6.30 -13.21 4.87
C LYS A 210 5.28 -12.30 4.18
N ILE A 211 5.55 -10.98 4.09
CA ILE A 211 4.66 -10.05 3.38
C ILE A 211 4.44 -10.50 1.93
N ARG A 212 5.50 -10.90 1.23
CA ARG A 212 5.41 -11.37 -0.16
C ARG A 212 4.52 -12.59 -0.32
N ASN A 213 4.76 -13.61 0.51
CA ASN A 213 3.98 -14.85 0.48
C ASN A 213 2.51 -14.56 0.75
N THR A 214 2.23 -13.70 1.73
CA THR A 214 0.86 -13.29 2.04
C THR A 214 0.23 -12.47 0.90
N LEU A 215 0.99 -11.60 0.22
CA LEU A 215 0.49 -10.86 -0.93
C LEU A 215 0.11 -11.80 -2.08
N LYS A 216 0.96 -12.80 -2.36
CA LYS A 216 0.70 -13.82 -3.37
C LYS A 216 -0.55 -14.64 -3.05
N GLU A 217 -0.69 -15.07 -1.80
CA GLU A 217 -1.89 -15.76 -1.30
C GLU A 217 -3.13 -14.89 -1.48
N LYS A 218 -3.07 -13.61 -1.06
CA LYS A 218 -4.21 -12.68 -1.17
C LYS A 218 -4.63 -12.45 -2.63
N CYS A 219 -3.67 -12.30 -3.56
CA CYS A 219 -3.98 -12.25 -5.00
C CYS A 219 -4.66 -13.53 -5.50
N GLY A 220 -4.21 -14.71 -5.05
CA GLY A 220 -4.82 -16.00 -5.37
C GLY A 220 -6.25 -16.12 -4.85
N LEU A 221 -6.49 -15.76 -3.60
CA LEU A 221 -7.83 -15.76 -2.98
C LEU A 221 -8.78 -14.80 -3.70
N SER A 222 -8.33 -13.58 -4.00
CA SER A 222 -9.13 -12.63 -4.78
C SER A 222 -9.42 -13.15 -6.19
N SER A 223 -8.49 -13.88 -6.82
CA SER A 223 -8.71 -14.50 -8.14
C SER A 223 -9.80 -15.54 -8.12
N ILE A 224 -9.79 -16.45 -7.14
CA ILE A 224 -10.81 -17.48 -7.01
C ILE A 224 -12.20 -16.84 -6.88
N LYS A 225 -12.32 -15.76 -6.11
CA LYS A 225 -13.58 -15.01 -5.96
C LYS A 225 -14.02 -14.38 -7.26
N ARG A 226 -13.14 -13.63 -7.92
CA ARG A 226 -13.47 -12.94 -9.18
C ARG A 226 -13.90 -13.93 -10.26
N LEU A 227 -13.21 -15.05 -10.41
CA LEU A 227 -13.58 -16.10 -11.36
C LEU A 227 -14.98 -16.67 -11.09
N ARG A 228 -15.34 -16.89 -9.82
CA ARG A 228 -16.71 -17.32 -9.44
C ARG A 228 -17.78 -16.29 -9.79
N SER A 229 -17.40 -15.01 -9.83
CA SER A 229 -18.26 -13.87 -10.19
C SER A 229 -18.19 -13.48 -11.67
N GLY A 230 -17.56 -14.30 -12.53
CA GLY A 230 -17.40 -13.99 -13.97
C GLY A 230 -16.40 -12.86 -14.28
N GLN A 231 -15.61 -12.42 -13.31
CA GLN A 231 -14.59 -11.39 -13.45
C GLN A 231 -13.19 -12.00 -13.70
N PRO A 232 -12.28 -11.26 -14.36
CA PRO A 232 -10.93 -11.74 -14.62
C PRO A 232 -10.13 -11.93 -13.32
N ALA A 233 -9.28 -12.97 -13.32
CA ALA A 233 -8.37 -13.27 -12.22
C ALA A 233 -7.40 -12.11 -11.92
N ILE A 234 -6.92 -12.07 -10.68
CA ILE A 234 -5.89 -11.15 -10.23
C ILE A 234 -4.56 -11.90 -10.21
N GLU A 235 -3.74 -11.64 -11.21
CA GLU A 235 -2.39 -12.17 -11.24
C GLU A 235 -1.52 -11.47 -10.20
N TYR A 236 -0.74 -12.25 -9.45
CA TYR A 236 0.36 -11.72 -8.65
C TYR A 236 1.49 -11.35 -9.62
N ALA A 237 1.64 -10.05 -9.90
CA ALA A 237 2.53 -9.51 -10.91
C ALA A 237 3.25 -8.25 -10.36
N PRO A 238 4.17 -8.40 -9.40
CA PRO A 238 4.85 -7.29 -8.72
C PRO A 238 5.63 -6.38 -9.67
N GLU A 239 6.08 -6.91 -10.82
CA GLU A 239 6.72 -6.16 -11.90
C GLU A 239 5.84 -5.08 -12.48
N ARG A 240 4.50 -5.24 -12.48
CA ARG A 240 3.57 -4.23 -13.01
C ARG A 240 3.62 -2.93 -12.22
N VAL A 241 3.97 -2.97 -10.93
CA VAL A 241 4.15 -1.75 -10.11
C VAL A 241 5.23 -0.82 -10.67
N PHE A 242 6.12 -1.32 -11.53
CA PHE A 242 7.19 -0.51 -12.11
C PHE A 242 7.21 -0.59 -13.63
N ASP A 243 6.08 -0.98 -14.24
CA ASP A 243 5.89 -0.93 -15.69
C ASP A 243 6.01 0.52 -16.18
N GLU A 244 6.87 0.76 -17.17
CA GLU A 244 7.22 2.12 -17.61
C GLU A 244 6.00 2.89 -18.10
N LYS A 245 5.10 2.23 -18.84
CA LYS A 245 3.87 2.84 -19.33
C LYS A 245 2.95 3.25 -18.19
N GLN A 246 2.76 2.39 -17.18
CA GLN A 246 1.99 2.75 -15.98
C GLN A 246 2.62 3.91 -15.22
N LEU A 247 3.95 3.93 -15.09
CA LEU A 247 4.65 5.02 -14.41
C LEU A 247 4.50 6.33 -15.17
N GLU A 248 4.59 6.34 -16.49
CA GLU A 248 4.36 7.52 -17.32
C GLU A 248 2.94 8.05 -17.17
N GLU A 249 1.94 7.16 -17.23
CA GLU A 249 0.53 7.50 -17.03
C GLU A 249 0.31 8.13 -15.65
N VAL A 250 0.82 7.53 -14.58
CA VAL A 250 0.67 8.09 -13.22
C VAL A 250 1.40 9.40 -13.06
N SER A 251 2.60 9.53 -13.64
CA SER A 251 3.41 10.75 -13.59
C SER A 251 2.64 11.94 -14.18
N ALA A 252 1.97 11.74 -15.32
CA ALA A 252 1.19 12.77 -16.00
C ALA A 252 0.04 13.33 -15.14
N TYR A 253 -0.60 12.48 -14.32
CA TYR A 253 -1.71 12.86 -13.45
C TYR A 253 -1.33 12.96 -11.97
N TRP A 254 -0.04 12.97 -11.62
CA TRP A 254 0.41 12.94 -10.23
C TRP A 254 -0.06 14.18 -9.46
N THR A 255 0.24 15.37 -9.99
CA THR A 255 -0.09 16.65 -9.36
C THR A 255 -1.60 16.87 -9.30
N GLU A 256 -2.33 16.54 -10.36
CA GLU A 256 -3.79 16.68 -10.39
C GLU A 256 -4.45 15.72 -9.40
N GLY A 257 -4.04 14.44 -9.41
CA GLY A 257 -4.65 13.40 -8.57
C GLY A 257 -4.31 13.48 -7.09
N MET A 258 -3.23 14.18 -6.71
CA MET A 258 -2.74 14.25 -5.33
C MET A 258 -2.67 15.65 -4.73
N GLY A 259 -2.59 16.70 -5.56
CA GLY A 259 -2.25 18.05 -5.11
C GLY A 259 -3.25 18.66 -4.13
N ALA A 260 -4.55 18.38 -4.28
CA ALA A 260 -5.57 18.83 -3.33
C ALA A 260 -5.65 17.96 -2.06
N LEU A 261 -5.13 16.74 -2.13
CA LEU A 261 -5.21 15.75 -1.05
C LEU A 261 -3.98 15.78 -0.15
N VAL A 262 -2.85 16.34 -0.60
CA VAL A 262 -1.61 16.48 0.18
C VAL A 262 -1.46 17.93 0.61
N ARG A 263 -0.88 18.15 1.81
CA ARG A 263 -0.64 19.49 2.34
C ARG A 263 0.09 20.35 1.30
N ARG A 264 -0.36 21.60 1.14
CA ARG A 264 0.20 22.53 0.17
C ARG A 264 1.74 22.61 0.29
N GLY A 265 2.43 22.42 -0.82
CA GLY A 265 3.89 22.46 -0.89
C GLY A 265 4.61 21.20 -0.37
N GLN A 266 3.88 20.16 0.03
CA GLN A 266 4.45 18.90 0.54
C GLN A 266 4.27 17.70 -0.39
N LEU A 267 3.69 17.89 -1.58
CA LEU A 267 3.60 16.81 -2.56
C LEU A 267 5.01 16.49 -3.10
N PRO A 268 5.55 15.27 -2.88
CA PRO A 268 6.84 14.88 -3.41
C PRO A 268 6.79 14.77 -4.94
N LYS A 269 7.95 14.84 -5.59
CA LYS A 269 8.02 14.52 -7.03
C LYS A 269 7.75 13.04 -7.23
N PHE A 270 6.97 12.69 -8.25
CA PHE A 270 6.67 11.28 -8.53
C PHE A 270 7.93 10.44 -8.81
N SER A 271 8.95 11.04 -9.42
CA SER A 271 10.26 10.39 -9.64
C SER A 271 10.97 10.03 -8.32
N GLU A 272 10.83 10.83 -7.27
CA GLU A 272 11.40 10.54 -5.94
C GLU A 272 10.65 9.38 -5.29
N VAL A 273 9.31 9.41 -5.34
CA VAL A 273 8.43 8.34 -4.82
C VAL A 273 8.75 7.00 -5.47
N THR A 274 8.84 6.97 -6.80
CA THR A 274 9.10 5.74 -7.56
C THR A 274 10.53 5.23 -7.36
N LYS A 275 11.53 6.11 -7.26
CA LYS A 275 12.91 5.73 -6.93
C LYS A 275 12.97 5.03 -5.57
N GLU A 276 12.42 5.65 -4.51
CA GLU A 276 12.42 5.05 -3.17
C GLU A 276 11.62 3.74 -3.13
N LEU A 277 10.50 3.67 -3.84
CA LEU A 277 9.74 2.42 -3.95
C LEU A 277 10.56 1.35 -4.68
N LYS A 278 11.31 1.67 -5.73
CA LYS A 278 12.19 0.68 -6.39
C LYS A 278 13.20 0.13 -5.39
N GLU A 279 13.86 1.00 -4.63
CA GLU A 279 14.87 0.64 -3.63
C GLU A 279 14.31 -0.21 -2.47
N LYS A 280 13.12 0.14 -1.96
CA LYS A 280 12.54 -0.44 -0.75
C LYS A 280 11.54 -1.56 -0.99
N PHE A 281 10.85 -1.57 -2.13
CA PHE A 281 9.63 -2.35 -2.26
C PHE A 281 9.89 -3.84 -2.43
N TRP A 282 10.98 -4.32 -3.07
CA TRP A 282 11.21 -5.78 -3.23
C TRP A 282 12.66 -6.22 -3.49
N LEU A 283 13.65 -5.38 -3.20
CA LEU A 283 14.98 -5.54 -3.79
C LEU A 283 15.79 -6.75 -3.32
N GLU A 284 15.73 -7.12 -2.04
CA GLU A 284 16.63 -8.15 -1.47
C GLU A 284 16.00 -9.55 -1.45
N ALA A 285 14.70 -9.66 -1.17
CA ALA A 285 14.00 -10.94 -1.14
C ALA A 285 13.73 -11.51 -2.54
N GLU A 286 13.48 -10.67 -3.56
CA GLU A 286 13.29 -11.15 -4.94
C GLU A 286 14.57 -11.78 -5.49
N LEU A 287 15.73 -11.18 -5.22
CA LEU A 287 17.04 -11.73 -5.60
C LEU A 287 17.35 -13.04 -4.86
N ALA A 288 17.00 -13.14 -3.58
CA ALA A 288 17.21 -14.33 -2.77
C ALA A 288 16.28 -15.50 -3.17
N GLU A 289 14.99 -15.25 -3.38
CA GLU A 289 14.05 -16.27 -3.86
C GLU A 289 14.32 -16.69 -5.30
N PHE A 290 14.73 -15.75 -6.16
CA PHE A 290 15.15 -16.06 -7.51
C PHE A 290 16.36 -17.00 -7.49
N SER A 291 17.37 -16.70 -6.68
CA SER A 291 18.51 -17.60 -6.46
C SER A 291 18.10 -18.97 -5.90
N LYS A 292 17.10 -19.04 -5.01
CA LYS A 292 16.65 -20.28 -4.35
C LYS A 292 15.79 -21.17 -5.25
N ALA A 293 14.88 -20.59 -6.04
CA ALA A 293 14.05 -21.31 -7.01
C ALA A 293 14.88 -21.98 -8.12
N LEU A 294 16.09 -21.46 -8.37
CA LEU A 294 16.95 -21.91 -9.46
C LEU A 294 17.94 -22.99 -9.05
N GLY A 295 18.25 -23.12 -7.76
CA GLY A 295 18.96 -24.29 -7.20
C GLY A 295 18.10 -25.56 -7.10
N ALA A 296 16.78 -25.46 -7.33
CA ALA A 296 15.83 -26.55 -7.15
C ALA A 296 15.46 -27.28 -8.47
N GLY A 297 16.39 -27.52 -9.39
CA GLY A 297 16.23 -28.47 -10.52
C GLY A 297 15.04 -28.28 -11.49
N HIS A 298 14.19 -27.25 -11.34
CA HIS A 298 12.88 -27.12 -12.00
C HIS A 298 12.89 -26.19 -13.23
N LEU A 299 14.01 -26.06 -13.92
CA LEU A 299 14.12 -25.24 -15.15
C LEU A 299 13.43 -25.84 -16.39
N ARG A 300 12.73 -26.97 -16.26
CA ARG A 300 11.94 -27.57 -17.34
C ARG A 300 10.49 -27.07 -17.41
N GLY A 301 9.99 -26.34 -16.41
CA GLY A 301 8.56 -26.02 -16.29
C GLY A 301 8.18 -24.53 -16.12
N ILE A 302 9.13 -23.61 -16.02
CA ILE A 302 8.80 -22.18 -15.93
C ILE A 302 8.53 -21.65 -17.35
N GLU A 303 7.34 -21.10 -17.61
CA GLU A 303 7.02 -20.37 -18.84
C GLU A 303 7.99 -19.20 -19.02
N ARG A 304 9.01 -19.40 -19.86
CA ARG A 304 10.21 -18.55 -19.97
C ARG A 304 9.92 -17.11 -20.36
N ALA A 305 8.81 -16.84 -21.05
CA ALA A 305 8.39 -15.50 -21.42
C ALA A 305 7.96 -14.65 -20.20
N LYS A 306 7.44 -15.26 -19.14
CA LYS A 306 6.95 -14.56 -17.95
C LYS A 306 8.05 -14.15 -16.96
N ALA A 307 9.21 -14.81 -17.01
CA ALA A 307 10.33 -14.55 -16.10
C ALA A 307 11.32 -13.49 -16.63
N LEU A 308 11.25 -13.13 -17.91
CA LEU A 308 12.20 -12.22 -18.56
C LEU A 308 12.15 -10.78 -18.01
N PRO A 309 10.97 -10.16 -17.77
CA PRO A 309 10.91 -8.82 -17.17
C PRO A 309 11.48 -8.77 -15.74
N LEU A 310 11.31 -9.85 -14.97
CA LEU A 310 11.86 -9.96 -13.62
C LEU A 310 13.39 -10.09 -13.64
N LEU A 311 13.92 -10.83 -14.61
CA LEU A 311 15.36 -10.95 -14.85
C LEU A 311 15.98 -9.60 -15.24
N GLU A 312 15.37 -8.89 -16.20
CA GLU A 312 15.82 -7.56 -16.65
C GLU A 312 15.80 -6.54 -15.51
N ARG A 313 14.76 -6.58 -14.68
CA ARG A 313 14.67 -5.74 -13.48
C ARG A 313 15.74 -6.08 -12.46
N ALA A 314 15.98 -7.36 -12.19
CA ALA A 314 17.03 -7.82 -11.28
C ALA A 314 18.44 -7.44 -11.76
N VAL A 315 18.69 -7.52 -13.08
CA VAL A 315 19.94 -7.07 -13.72
C VAL A 315 20.13 -5.57 -13.53
N THR A 316 19.09 -4.78 -13.82
CA THR A 316 19.11 -3.31 -13.71
C THR A 316 19.43 -2.88 -12.27
N ILE A 317 18.67 -3.42 -11.32
CA ILE A 317 18.83 -3.18 -9.88
C ILE A 317 20.23 -3.55 -9.39
N THR A 318 20.73 -4.71 -9.80
CA THR A 318 22.05 -5.18 -9.35
C THR A 318 23.14 -4.28 -9.93
N CYS A 319 23.01 -3.86 -11.20
CA CYS A 319 23.90 -2.87 -11.80
C CYS A 319 23.90 -1.53 -11.05
N GLU A 320 22.73 -1.05 -10.59
CA GLU A 320 22.63 0.18 -9.80
C GLU A 320 23.32 0.05 -8.44
N LYS A 321 23.07 -1.04 -7.71
CA LYS A 321 23.71 -1.27 -6.40
C LYS A 321 25.22 -1.42 -6.48
N LEU A 322 25.74 -2.01 -7.56
CA LEU A 322 27.20 -2.09 -7.78
C LEU A 322 27.84 -0.71 -8.00
N LYS A 323 27.08 0.29 -8.42
CA LYS A 323 27.54 1.68 -8.56
C LYS A 323 27.39 2.50 -7.28
N SER A 324 26.83 1.92 -6.21
CA SER A 324 26.59 2.63 -4.96
C SER A 324 27.90 3.05 -4.29
N ALA A 325 27.89 4.22 -3.64
CA ALA A 325 28.99 4.66 -2.79
C ALA A 325 28.99 3.94 -1.42
N GLU A 326 27.88 3.27 -1.06
CA GLU A 326 27.77 2.53 0.19
C GLU A 326 28.30 1.11 0.05
N ALA A 327 29.40 0.79 0.75
CA ALA A 327 30.02 -0.53 0.71
C ALA A 327 29.05 -1.67 1.07
N SER A 328 28.12 -1.44 2.00
CA SER A 328 27.09 -2.42 2.37
C SER A 328 26.18 -2.81 1.21
N GLU A 329 25.80 -1.84 0.36
CA GLU A 329 24.94 -2.10 -0.80
C GLU A 329 25.70 -2.87 -1.88
N VAL A 330 26.95 -2.48 -2.13
CA VAL A 330 27.82 -3.16 -3.10
C VAL A 330 28.07 -4.61 -2.67
N VAL A 331 28.37 -4.85 -1.38
CA VAL A 331 28.55 -6.22 -0.86
C VAL A 331 27.31 -7.09 -1.04
N LYS A 332 26.10 -6.53 -0.81
CA LYS A 332 24.86 -7.27 -1.05
C LYS A 332 24.64 -7.57 -2.53
N ALA A 333 24.93 -6.62 -3.42
CA ALA A 333 24.84 -6.83 -4.87
C ALA A 333 25.81 -7.89 -5.36
N LEU A 334 27.06 -7.87 -4.89
CA LEU A 334 28.08 -8.88 -5.19
C LEU A 334 27.67 -10.29 -4.75
N ARG A 335 26.91 -10.42 -3.64
CA ARG A 335 26.37 -11.72 -3.21
C ARG A 335 25.28 -12.24 -4.15
N ALA A 336 24.45 -11.37 -4.72
CA ALA A 336 23.38 -11.74 -5.65
C ALA A 336 23.87 -12.00 -7.08
N LEU A 337 25.03 -11.43 -7.45
CA LEU A 337 25.49 -11.36 -8.83
C LEU A 337 25.89 -12.73 -9.42
N SER A 338 26.58 -13.60 -8.67
CA SER A 338 26.95 -14.94 -9.19
C SER A 338 25.71 -15.76 -9.57
N SER A 339 24.64 -15.67 -8.78
CA SER A 339 23.36 -16.31 -9.09
C SER A 339 22.76 -15.72 -10.36
N LEU A 340 22.67 -14.39 -10.47
CA LEU A 340 22.08 -13.71 -11.63
C LEU A 340 22.81 -13.98 -12.95
N VAL A 341 24.14 -13.91 -12.99
CA VAL A 341 24.93 -14.08 -14.23
C VAL A 341 24.83 -15.50 -14.78
N GLY A 342 24.63 -16.51 -13.92
CA GLY A 342 24.36 -17.89 -14.34
C GLY A 342 23.01 -18.06 -15.06
N LEU A 343 22.09 -17.12 -14.87
CA LEU A 343 20.68 -17.23 -15.27
C LEU A 343 20.33 -16.41 -16.50
N VAL A 344 21.03 -15.29 -16.69
CA VAL A 344 20.92 -14.48 -17.90
C VAL A 344 21.37 -15.34 -19.10
N ARG A 345 20.53 -15.46 -20.14
CA ARG A 345 20.86 -16.27 -21.33
C ARG A 345 21.28 -15.45 -22.56
N ILE A 346 21.09 -14.13 -22.50
CA ILE A 346 21.41 -13.21 -23.59
C ILE A 346 22.68 -12.45 -23.20
N ALA A 347 23.67 -12.42 -24.10
CA ALA A 347 24.95 -11.75 -23.85
C ALA A 347 24.76 -10.27 -23.48
N GLU A 348 23.85 -9.59 -24.16
CA GLU A 348 23.53 -8.16 -23.97
C GLU A 348 23.06 -7.82 -22.54
N GLN A 349 22.45 -8.77 -21.81
CA GLN A 349 22.01 -8.57 -20.43
C GLN A 349 23.10 -8.93 -19.39
N LYS A 350 24.10 -9.75 -19.76
CA LYS A 350 25.23 -10.08 -18.89
C LYS A 350 26.28 -8.97 -18.88
N GLU A 351 26.47 -8.37 -20.04
CA GLU A 351 27.52 -7.40 -20.29
C GLU A 351 27.50 -6.21 -19.31
N PRO A 352 26.33 -5.60 -18.98
CA PRO A 352 26.27 -4.52 -17.99
C PRO A 352 26.75 -4.96 -16.61
N LEU A 353 26.37 -6.16 -16.15
CA LEU A 353 26.76 -6.70 -14.84
C LEU A 353 28.25 -6.98 -14.77
N LEU A 354 28.79 -7.65 -15.81
CA LEU A 354 30.21 -7.95 -15.89
C LEU A 354 31.05 -6.68 -15.99
N ASN A 355 30.59 -5.67 -16.74
CA ASN A 355 31.26 -4.39 -16.85
C ASN A 355 31.29 -3.64 -15.51
N GLN A 356 30.20 -3.64 -14.74
CA GLN A 356 30.20 -3.04 -13.39
C GLN A 356 31.05 -3.85 -12.41
N LEU A 357 30.99 -5.17 -12.47
CA LEU A 357 31.81 -6.04 -11.62
C LEU A 357 33.30 -5.83 -11.87
N ASN A 358 33.72 -5.75 -13.14
CA ASN A 358 35.11 -5.51 -13.51
C ASN A 358 35.63 -4.18 -12.97
N LYS A 359 34.83 -3.09 -13.07
CA LYS A 359 35.20 -1.78 -12.51
C LYS A 359 35.44 -1.83 -11.00
N LEU A 360 34.67 -2.63 -10.28
CA LEU A 360 34.86 -2.79 -8.83
C LEU A 360 36.14 -3.55 -8.46
N THR A 361 36.81 -4.22 -9.40
CA THR A 361 38.06 -4.96 -9.13
C THR A 361 39.33 -4.10 -9.23
N GLU A 362 39.21 -2.83 -9.62
CA GLU A 362 40.34 -1.94 -9.92
C GLU A 362 41.17 -1.52 -8.69
N ASP A 363 40.55 -1.44 -7.50
CA ASP A 363 41.22 -1.04 -6.25
C ASP A 363 41.63 -2.28 -5.41
N PRO A 364 42.92 -2.65 -5.31
CA PRO A 364 43.35 -3.88 -4.65
C PRO A 364 43.17 -3.92 -3.12
N ASP A 365 43.07 -2.77 -2.44
CA ASP A 365 43.07 -2.71 -0.97
C ASP A 365 41.67 -2.57 -0.36
N ASN A 366 40.65 -2.47 -1.20
CA ASN A 366 39.25 -2.38 -0.78
C ASN A 366 38.63 -3.78 -0.60
N GLU A 367 37.99 -4.03 0.56
CA GLU A 367 37.27 -5.27 0.86
C GLU A 367 36.18 -5.59 -0.18
N VAL A 368 35.55 -4.55 -0.75
CA VAL A 368 34.60 -4.68 -1.85
C VAL A 368 35.26 -5.27 -3.08
N SER A 369 36.47 -4.81 -3.42
CA SER A 369 37.20 -5.25 -4.59
C SER A 369 37.73 -6.67 -4.47
N LYS A 370 38.16 -7.09 -3.28
CA LYS A 370 38.49 -8.50 -3.01
C LYS A 370 37.28 -9.41 -3.22
N LEU A 371 36.11 -9.01 -2.72
CA LEU A 371 34.88 -9.75 -2.92
C LEU A 371 34.45 -9.77 -4.39
N ALA A 372 34.58 -8.64 -5.10
CA ALA A 372 34.27 -8.53 -6.52
C ALA A 372 35.15 -9.46 -7.37
N ARG A 373 36.47 -9.50 -7.12
CA ARG A 373 37.40 -10.42 -7.80
C ARG A 373 37.01 -11.87 -7.60
N LYS A 374 36.74 -12.27 -6.36
CA LYS A 374 36.27 -13.63 -6.04
C LYS A 374 35.02 -14.00 -6.83
N ARG A 375 34.05 -13.09 -6.96
CA ARG A 375 32.82 -13.33 -7.72
C ARG A 375 33.09 -13.40 -9.23
N LEU A 376 33.97 -12.55 -9.76
CA LEU A 376 34.37 -12.58 -11.16
C LEU A 376 35.06 -13.91 -11.52
N GLU A 377 35.93 -14.42 -10.64
CA GLU A 377 36.57 -15.73 -10.77
C GLU A 377 35.55 -16.87 -10.74
N GLU A 378 34.60 -16.85 -9.82
CA GLU A 378 33.52 -17.86 -9.76
C GLU A 378 32.68 -17.92 -11.05
N ILE A 379 32.40 -16.76 -11.64
CA ILE A 379 31.60 -16.63 -12.87
C ILE A 379 32.39 -17.11 -14.08
N THR A 380 33.66 -16.70 -14.19
CA THR A 380 34.55 -17.05 -15.31
C THR A 380 35.00 -18.51 -15.28
N ALA A 381 35.11 -19.11 -14.09
CA ALA A 381 35.45 -20.53 -13.92
C ALA A 381 34.33 -21.51 -14.34
N GLY A 382 33.15 -21.03 -14.75
CA GLY A 382 32.15 -21.85 -15.42
C GLY A 382 31.58 -22.99 -14.56
N LYS A 383 31.49 -22.84 -13.24
CA LYS A 383 30.73 -23.78 -12.42
C LYS A 383 29.25 -23.60 -12.71
N ARG A 384 28.70 -24.50 -13.53
CA ARG A 384 27.26 -24.81 -13.58
C ARG A 384 26.80 -25.04 -12.14
N VAL A 385 26.09 -24.08 -11.57
CA VAL A 385 25.20 -24.27 -10.41
C VAL A 385 23.82 -24.56 -10.94
#